data_AF-A0A1A9F3Z3-F1
#
_entry.id   AF-A0A1A9F3Z3-F1
#
_cell.length_a   1.000
_cell.length_b   1.000
_cell.length_c   1.000
_cell.angle_alpha   90.00
_cell.angle_beta   90.00
_cell.angle_gamma   90.00
#
_symmetry.space_group_name_H-M   'P 1'
#
loop_
_entity.id
_entity.type
_entity.pdbx_description
1 polymer ?
#
loop_
_entity_poly.entity_id
_entity_poly.type
_entity_poly.pdbx_seq_one_letter_code
_entity_poly.pdbx_strand_id
1 'polypeptide(L)'
;MSDSLMFWATALGLVIIVASSWYIVVHLRALRQQRQQREALQREAESKAREQRQYLIDSIRVIARAMSEDEKMTLTEGSIRLKVLLDNLMPELHQNPDFEIISAHYEATRHIPYLKGWKSLERAQQRRFRQEMDVLEQQHREALLQAAAKLHVYPLDRMH
;
A
#
# COMPACT_ATOMS: atom_id res chain seq x y z
N MET A 1 0.53 75.51 19.30
CA MET A 1 -0.09 74.30 18.70
C MET A 1 -0.62 73.49 19.87
N SER A 2 -1.91 73.12 19.85
CA SER A 2 -2.66 72.77 21.06
C SER A 2 -2.31 71.37 21.58
N ASP A 3 -1.90 71.28 22.84
CA ASP A 3 -1.56 70.03 23.55
C ASP A 3 -2.65 68.94 23.41
N SER A 4 -3.92 69.35 23.32
CA SER A 4 -5.06 68.48 23.04
C SER A 4 -4.92 67.66 21.75
N LEU A 5 -4.36 68.24 20.68
CA LEU A 5 -4.17 67.56 19.40
C LEU A 5 -3.08 66.48 19.50
N MET A 6 -2.06 66.71 20.34
CA MET A 6 -1.02 65.72 20.62
C MET A 6 -1.59 64.55 21.43
N PHE A 7 -2.46 64.81 22.42
CA PHE A 7 -3.13 63.74 23.19
C PHE A 7 -4.08 62.88 22.34
N TRP A 8 -4.82 63.50 21.41
CA TRP A 8 -5.68 62.74 20.48
C TRP A 8 -4.87 61.89 19.50
N ALA A 9 -3.76 62.42 18.98
CA ALA A 9 -2.87 61.67 18.09
C ALA A 9 -2.22 60.47 18.81
N THR A 10 -1.77 60.64 20.06
CA THR A 10 -1.21 59.53 20.84
C THR A 10 -2.25 58.48 21.21
N ALA A 11 -3.47 58.89 21.58
CA ALA A 11 -4.58 57.98 21.86
C ALA A 11 -4.96 57.15 20.60
N LEU A 12 -5.05 57.80 19.43
CA LEU A 12 -5.32 57.11 18.17
C LEU A 12 -4.21 56.11 17.81
N GLY A 13 -2.94 56.50 17.99
CA GLY A 13 -1.80 55.62 17.79
C GLY A 13 -1.86 54.37 18.68
N LEU A 14 -2.20 54.54 19.96
CA LEU A 14 -2.38 53.42 20.89
C LEU A 14 -3.51 52.47 20.45
N VAL A 15 -4.65 53.00 20.02
CA VAL A 15 -5.76 52.19 19.51
C VAL A 15 -5.34 51.38 18.28
N ILE A 16 -4.63 51.99 17.34
CA ILE A 16 -4.12 51.31 16.14
C ILE A 16 -3.13 50.20 16.52
N ILE A 17 -2.22 50.46 17.46
CA ILE A 17 -1.26 49.45 17.94
C ILE A 17 -1.99 48.27 18.58
N VAL A 18 -2.96 48.52 19.46
CA VAL A 18 -3.75 47.45 20.12
C VAL A 18 -4.53 46.64 19.09
N ALA A 19 -5.22 47.29 18.15
CA ALA A 19 -5.99 46.62 17.10
C ALA A 19 -5.10 45.78 16.18
N SER A 20 -3.95 46.32 15.77
CA SER A 20 -2.98 45.60 14.92
C SER A 20 -2.38 44.42 15.67
N SER A 21 -2.03 44.59 16.95
CA SER A 21 -1.48 43.52 17.78
C SER A 21 -2.49 42.40 17.98
N TRP A 22 -3.75 42.74 18.26
CA TRP A 22 -4.85 41.78 18.34
C TRP A 22 -5.02 41.00 17.04
N TYR A 23 -5.06 41.70 15.89
CA TYR A 23 -5.22 41.09 14.58
C TYR A 23 -4.10 40.09 14.27
N ILE A 24 -2.84 40.47 14.54
CA ILE A 24 -1.67 39.59 14.37
C ILE A 24 -1.78 38.36 15.26
N VAL A 25 -2.15 38.50 16.53
CA VAL A 25 -2.30 37.36 17.46
C VAL A 25 -3.37 36.38 16.97
N VAL A 26 -4.52 36.87 16.50
CA VAL A 26 -5.59 36.02 15.96
C VAL A 26 -5.11 35.28 14.71
N HIS A 27 -4.47 35.97 13.77
CA HIS A 27 -3.96 35.36 12.54
C HIS A 27 -2.87 34.32 12.82
N LEU A 28 -1.94 34.62 13.73
CA LEU A 28 -0.90 33.67 14.13
C LEU A 28 -1.48 32.42 14.79
N ARG A 29 -2.54 32.56 15.61
CA ARG A 29 -3.24 31.40 16.19
C ARG A 29 -3.91 30.55 15.11
N ALA A 30 -4.60 31.16 14.17
CA ALA A 30 -5.22 30.45 13.05
C ALA A 30 -4.19 29.70 12.19
N LEU A 31 -3.06 30.35 11.86
CA LEU A 31 -1.98 29.71 11.11
C LEU A 31 -1.34 28.54 11.87
N ARG A 32 -1.13 28.68 13.19
CA ARG A 32 -0.62 27.58 14.03
C ARG A 32 -1.57 26.39 14.04
N GLN A 33 -2.88 26.63 14.19
CA GLN A 33 -3.88 25.57 14.15
C GLN A 33 -3.89 24.86 12.79
N GLN A 34 -3.84 25.60 11.69
CA GLN A 34 -3.78 25.02 10.35
C GLN A 34 -2.52 24.18 10.13
N ARG A 35 -1.36 24.66 10.60
CA ARG A 35 -0.09 23.91 10.54
C ARG A 35 -0.17 22.62 11.34
N GLN A 36 -0.69 22.67 12.57
CA GLN A 36 -0.87 21.49 13.42
C GLN A 36 -1.79 20.45 12.77
N GLN A 37 -2.89 20.87 12.16
CA GLN A 37 -3.80 19.96 11.44
C GLN A 37 -3.11 19.32 10.23
N ARG A 38 -2.35 20.09 9.45
CA ARG A 38 -1.59 19.56 8.30
C ARG A 38 -0.51 18.57 8.74
N GLU A 39 0.24 18.90 9.79
CA GLU A 39 1.24 17.99 10.37
C GLU A 39 0.60 16.70 10.91
N ALA A 40 -0.56 16.80 11.56
CA ALA A 40 -1.30 15.63 12.02
C ALA A 40 -1.75 14.74 10.86
N LEU A 41 -2.33 15.33 9.81
CA LEU A 41 -2.73 14.60 8.60
C LEU A 41 -1.55 13.94 7.89
N GLN A 42 -0.41 14.63 7.81
CA GLN A 42 0.82 14.07 7.23
C GLN A 42 1.31 12.88 8.05
N ARG A 43 1.37 13.01 9.38
CA ARG A 43 1.78 11.91 10.27
C ARG A 43 0.85 10.71 10.17
N GLU A 44 -0.46 10.94 10.08
CA GLU A 44 -1.45 9.87 9.89
C GLU A 44 -1.32 9.21 8.51
N ALA A 45 -1.08 9.99 7.45
CA ALA A 45 -0.84 9.43 6.12
C ALA A 45 0.44 8.58 6.08
N GLU A 46 1.52 9.06 6.69
CA GLU A 46 2.76 8.30 6.80
C GLU A 46 2.61 7.04 7.68
N SER A 47 1.83 7.11 8.77
CA SER A 47 1.59 5.93 9.61
C SER A 47 0.78 4.89 8.84
N LYS A 48 -0.29 5.29 8.15
CA LYS A 48 -1.08 4.40 7.29
C LYS A 48 -0.25 3.79 6.16
N ALA A 49 0.61 4.58 5.53
CA ALA A 49 1.51 4.06 4.49
C ALA A 49 2.48 3.01 5.05
N ARG A 50 3.04 3.24 6.25
CA ARG A 50 3.89 2.27 6.95
C ARG A 50 3.14 1.00 7.32
N GLU A 51 1.93 1.13 7.88
CA GLU A 51 1.06 0.00 8.24
C GLU A 51 0.68 -0.82 7.01
N GLN A 52 0.26 -0.17 5.92
CA GLN A 52 -0.09 -0.84 4.67
C GLN A 52 1.12 -1.58 4.09
N ARG A 53 2.30 -0.97 4.11
CA ARG A 53 3.53 -1.62 3.65
C ARG A 53 3.87 -2.85 4.49
N GLN A 54 3.77 -2.73 5.82
CA GLN A 54 4.00 -3.85 6.73
C GLN A 54 3.00 -4.98 6.50
N TYR A 55 1.72 -4.65 6.31
CA TYR A 55 0.69 -5.62 5.98
C TYR A 55 1.00 -6.39 4.68
N LEU A 56 1.48 -5.71 3.63
CA LEU A 56 1.87 -6.36 2.39
C LEU A 56 3.05 -7.32 2.61
N ILE A 57 4.08 -6.89 3.33
CA ILE A 57 5.26 -7.72 3.66
C ILE A 57 4.84 -8.97 4.42
N ASP A 58 4.04 -8.82 5.48
CA ASP A 58 3.61 -9.94 6.32
C ASP A 58 2.71 -10.89 5.53
N SER A 59 1.81 -10.34 4.69
CA SER A 59 0.96 -11.14 3.80
C SER A 59 1.78 -11.95 2.81
N ILE A 60 2.81 -11.36 2.19
CA ILE A 60 3.72 -12.07 1.28
C ILE A 60 4.40 -13.22 2.01
N ARG A 61 4.94 -12.97 3.22
CA ARG A 61 5.61 -14.01 4.01
C ARG A 61 4.69 -15.16 4.39
N VAL A 62 3.44 -14.84 4.76
CA VAL A 62 2.42 -15.85 5.10
C VAL A 62 2.06 -16.70 3.89
N ILE A 63 1.82 -16.08 2.73
CA ILE A 63 1.49 -16.83 1.50
C ILE A 63 2.68 -17.65 1.01
N ALA A 64 3.88 -17.06 0.99
CA ALA A 64 5.10 -17.76 0.57
C ALA A 64 5.38 -18.99 1.46
N ARG A 65 5.16 -18.87 2.77
CA ARG A 65 5.26 -20.01 3.68
C ARG A 65 4.17 -21.05 3.44
N ALA A 66 2.92 -20.62 3.29
CA ALA A 66 1.79 -21.52 3.04
C ALA A 66 1.95 -22.33 1.75
N MET A 67 2.54 -21.76 0.69
CA MET A 67 2.82 -22.49 -0.55
C MET A 67 3.73 -23.72 -0.35
N SER A 68 4.60 -23.70 0.66
CA SER A 68 5.53 -24.79 0.96
C SER A 68 5.04 -25.72 2.08
N GLU A 69 4.29 -25.20 3.05
CA GLU A 69 3.94 -25.91 4.29
C GLU A 69 2.45 -26.30 4.41
N ASP A 70 1.55 -25.65 3.67
CA ASP A 70 0.10 -25.86 3.77
C ASP A 70 -0.45 -26.61 2.56
N GLU A 71 -0.81 -27.88 2.76
CA GLU A 71 -1.41 -28.73 1.72
C GLU A 71 -2.76 -28.20 1.19
N LYS A 72 -3.41 -27.26 1.91
CA LYS A 72 -4.68 -26.68 1.47
C LYS A 72 -4.51 -25.56 0.45
N MET A 73 -3.32 -24.98 0.33
CA MET A 73 -3.02 -23.90 -0.61
C MET A 73 -2.50 -24.48 -1.92
N THR A 74 -3.20 -24.24 -3.03
CA THR A 74 -2.67 -24.61 -4.34
C THR A 74 -1.60 -23.62 -4.79
N LEU A 75 -0.67 -24.07 -5.64
CA LEU A 75 0.38 -23.19 -6.13
C LEU A 75 -0.17 -22.11 -7.07
N THR A 76 -1.26 -22.40 -7.78
CA THR A 76 -2.00 -21.40 -8.56
C THR A 76 -2.56 -20.30 -7.65
N GLU A 77 -3.23 -20.69 -6.57
CA GLU A 77 -3.80 -19.72 -5.62
C GLU A 77 -2.72 -18.86 -4.96
N GLY A 78 -1.64 -19.50 -4.51
CA GLY A 78 -0.48 -18.82 -3.95
C GLY A 78 0.16 -17.83 -4.94
N SER A 79 0.37 -18.25 -6.19
CA SER A 79 0.97 -17.41 -7.24
C SER A 79 0.11 -16.19 -7.55
N ILE A 80 -1.22 -16.36 -7.64
CA ILE A 80 -2.15 -15.25 -7.87
C ILE A 80 -2.08 -14.22 -6.73
N ARG A 81 -2.11 -14.70 -5.48
CA ARG A 81 -2.04 -13.82 -4.30
C ARG A 81 -0.69 -13.11 -4.22
N LEU A 82 0.41 -13.83 -4.42
CA LEU A 82 1.75 -13.23 -4.43
C LEU A 82 1.90 -12.20 -5.54
N LYS A 83 1.43 -12.48 -6.75
CA LYS A 83 1.48 -11.53 -7.87
C LYS A 83 0.83 -10.20 -7.51
N VAL A 84 -0.39 -10.23 -6.96
CA VAL A 84 -1.12 -9.00 -6.59
C VAL A 84 -0.42 -8.26 -5.44
N LEU A 85 0.12 -8.97 -4.44
CA LEU A 85 0.85 -8.33 -3.35
C LEU A 85 2.15 -7.69 -3.83
N LEU A 86 2.87 -8.35 -4.73
CA LEU A 86 4.11 -7.84 -5.32
C LEU A 86 3.86 -6.64 -6.22
N ASP A 87 2.79 -6.63 -7.03
CA ASP A 87 2.36 -5.46 -7.82
C ASP A 87 2.18 -4.20 -6.94
N ASN A 88 1.80 -4.37 -5.67
CA ASN A 88 1.54 -3.27 -4.74
C ASN A 88 2.73 -2.92 -3.84
N LEU A 89 3.71 -3.82 -3.72
CA LEU A 89 4.86 -3.64 -2.83
C LEU A 89 6.16 -3.35 -3.60
N MET A 90 6.51 -4.21 -4.56
CA MET A 90 7.78 -4.21 -5.31
C MET A 90 7.58 -4.83 -6.71
N PRO A 91 6.99 -4.10 -7.68
CA PRO A 91 6.70 -4.60 -9.02
C PRO A 91 7.94 -5.06 -9.79
N GLU A 92 9.11 -4.51 -9.49
CA GLU A 92 10.39 -4.87 -10.08
C GLU A 92 10.78 -6.34 -9.84
N LEU A 93 10.26 -6.97 -8.77
CA LEU A 93 10.52 -8.38 -8.52
C LEU A 93 9.93 -9.29 -9.60
N HIS A 94 8.95 -8.82 -10.38
CA HIS A 94 8.43 -9.59 -11.51
C HIS A 94 9.46 -9.79 -12.64
N GLN A 95 10.52 -8.98 -12.68
CA GLN A 95 11.62 -9.10 -13.64
C GLN A 95 12.85 -9.78 -13.03
N ASN A 96 12.81 -10.10 -11.74
CA ASN A 96 13.88 -10.82 -11.08
C ASN A 96 13.79 -12.31 -11.49
N PRO A 97 14.88 -12.92 -12.00
CA PRO A 97 14.90 -14.34 -12.38
C PRO A 97 14.46 -15.30 -11.27
N ASP A 98 14.63 -14.92 -10.01
CA ASP A 98 14.20 -15.72 -8.86
C ASP A 98 12.67 -15.74 -8.64
N PHE A 99 11.94 -14.75 -9.17
CA PHE A 99 10.53 -14.53 -8.87
C PHE A 99 9.65 -14.38 -10.13
N GLU A 100 10.22 -14.23 -11.32
CA GLU A 100 9.49 -14.08 -12.59
C GLU A 100 8.49 -15.22 -12.84
N ILE A 101 8.77 -16.42 -12.33
CA ILE A 101 7.89 -17.58 -12.44
C ILE A 101 6.51 -17.36 -11.80
N ILE A 102 6.43 -16.55 -10.74
CA ILE A 102 5.17 -16.19 -10.09
C ILE A 102 4.26 -15.45 -11.09
N SER A 103 4.82 -14.48 -11.80
CA SER A 103 4.11 -13.74 -12.85
C SER A 103 3.80 -14.61 -14.05
N ALA A 104 4.74 -15.44 -14.49
CA ALA A 104 4.53 -16.34 -15.62
C ALA A 104 3.38 -17.32 -15.37
N HIS A 105 3.33 -17.93 -14.17
CA HIS A 105 2.24 -18.83 -13.79
C HIS A 105 0.90 -18.09 -13.62
N TYR A 106 0.91 -16.87 -13.07
CA TYR A 106 -0.28 -16.03 -13.02
C TYR A 106 -0.82 -15.74 -14.43
N GLU A 107 0.04 -15.30 -15.37
CA GLU A 107 -0.38 -14.98 -16.73
C GLU A 107 -0.90 -16.21 -17.48
N ALA A 108 -0.28 -17.38 -17.27
CA ALA A 108 -0.71 -18.64 -17.83
C ALA A 108 -2.09 -19.11 -17.32
N THR A 109 -2.55 -18.60 -16.17
CA THR A 109 -3.86 -18.96 -15.58
C THR A 109 -4.89 -17.82 -15.64
N ARG A 110 -4.50 -16.64 -16.16
CA ARG A 110 -5.30 -15.40 -16.13
C ARG A 110 -6.63 -15.50 -16.89
N HIS A 111 -6.71 -16.34 -17.93
CA HIS A 111 -7.95 -16.56 -18.70
C HIS A 111 -8.97 -17.42 -17.96
N ILE A 112 -8.56 -18.13 -16.91
CA ILE A 112 -9.43 -19.01 -16.13
C ILE A 112 -10.28 -18.13 -15.20
N PRO A 113 -11.62 -18.19 -15.29
CA PRO A 113 -12.46 -17.30 -14.52
C PRO A 113 -12.50 -17.70 -13.04
N TYR A 114 -12.52 -16.71 -12.15
CA TYR A 114 -12.60 -16.92 -10.69
C TYR A 114 -13.99 -16.65 -10.12
N LEU A 115 -14.22 -17.07 -8.87
CA LEU A 115 -15.41 -16.77 -8.06
C LEU A 115 -16.75 -17.02 -8.81
N LYS A 116 -17.49 -15.95 -9.11
CA LYS A 116 -18.78 -16.03 -9.80
C LYS A 116 -18.63 -16.58 -11.22
N GLY A 117 -17.57 -16.20 -11.92
CA GLY A 117 -17.27 -16.69 -13.27
C GLY A 117 -17.00 -18.20 -13.29
N TRP A 118 -16.29 -18.71 -12.27
CA TRP A 118 -16.10 -20.16 -12.11
C TRP A 118 -17.43 -20.89 -11.89
N LYS A 119 -18.30 -20.36 -11.03
CA LYS A 119 -19.60 -20.96 -10.71
C LYS A 119 -20.57 -20.99 -11.91
N SER A 120 -20.44 -20.07 -12.85
CA SER A 120 -21.25 -20.03 -14.07
C SER A 120 -20.77 -20.98 -15.17
N LEU A 121 -19.58 -21.58 -15.04
CA LEU A 121 -19.07 -22.53 -16.02
C LEU A 121 -19.85 -23.84 -16.01
N GLU A 122 -19.97 -24.44 -17.19
CA GLU A 122 -20.44 -25.81 -17.29
C GLU A 122 -19.45 -26.79 -16.62
N ARG A 123 -19.97 -27.91 -16.10
CA ARG A 123 -19.14 -28.92 -15.42
C ARG A 123 -17.99 -29.43 -16.30
N ALA A 124 -18.19 -29.53 -17.61
CA ALA A 124 -17.14 -29.94 -18.54
C ALA A 124 -16.02 -28.90 -18.64
N GLN A 125 -16.36 -27.61 -18.70
CA GLN A 125 -15.40 -26.52 -18.72
C GLN A 125 -14.61 -26.43 -17.41
N GLN A 126 -15.28 -26.56 -16.26
CA GLN A 126 -14.60 -26.59 -14.96
C GLN A 126 -13.61 -27.75 -14.82
N ARG A 127 -13.92 -28.91 -15.42
CA ARG A 127 -12.99 -30.06 -15.44
C ARG A 127 -11.78 -29.76 -16.33
N ARG A 128 -12.01 -29.19 -17.52
CA ARG A 128 -10.93 -28.81 -18.44
C ARG A 128 -9.98 -27.80 -17.81
N PHE A 129 -10.49 -26.74 -17.19
CA PHE A 129 -9.64 -25.75 -16.52
C PHE A 129 -8.94 -26.31 -15.30
N ARG A 130 -9.56 -27.23 -14.54
CA ARG A 130 -8.85 -27.93 -13.46
C ARG A 130 -7.67 -28.72 -13.98
N GLN A 131 -7.86 -29.51 -15.03
CA GLN A 131 -6.77 -30.26 -15.66
C GLN A 131 -5.67 -29.34 -16.18
N GLU A 132 -6.03 -28.20 -16.77
CA GLU A 132 -5.06 -27.20 -17.23
C GLU A 132 -4.25 -26.61 -16.07
N MET A 133 -4.91 -26.21 -14.97
CA MET A 133 -4.23 -25.74 -13.76
C MET A 133 -3.34 -26.83 -13.16
N ASP A 134 -3.82 -28.07 -13.04
CA ASP A 134 -3.04 -29.18 -12.49
C ASP A 134 -1.75 -29.44 -13.30
N VAL A 135 -1.84 -29.38 -14.63
CA VAL A 135 -0.67 -29.53 -15.52
C VAL A 135 0.31 -28.36 -15.35
N LEU A 136 -0.19 -27.12 -15.32
CA LEU A 136 0.65 -25.93 -15.11
C LEU A 136 1.31 -25.94 -13.73
N GLU A 137 0.58 -26.35 -12.69
CA GLU A 137 1.13 -26.48 -11.35
C GLU A 137 2.25 -27.51 -11.32
N GLN A 138 2.08 -28.68 -11.95
CA GLN A 138 3.14 -29.69 -12.03
C GLN A 138 4.37 -29.16 -12.79
N GLN A 139 4.17 -28.47 -13.91
CA GLN A 139 5.25 -27.91 -14.72
C GLN A 139 6.05 -26.84 -13.96
N HIS A 140 5.37 -25.96 -13.23
CA HIS A 140 6.00 -24.85 -12.53
C HIS A 140 6.31 -25.16 -11.05
N ARG A 141 5.99 -26.36 -10.56
CA ARG A 141 6.01 -26.72 -9.13
C ARG A 141 7.31 -26.36 -8.43
N GLU A 142 8.41 -26.87 -8.97
CA GLU A 142 9.73 -26.70 -8.35
C GLU A 142 10.13 -25.22 -8.33
N ALA A 143 9.99 -24.54 -9.47
CA ALA A 143 10.34 -23.13 -9.58
C ALA A 143 9.47 -22.23 -8.67
N LEU A 144 8.17 -22.51 -8.56
CA LEU A 144 7.27 -21.77 -7.66
C LEU A 144 7.61 -21.98 -6.18
N LEU A 145 7.93 -23.21 -5.78
CA LEU A 145 8.34 -23.50 -4.40
C LEU A 145 9.70 -22.87 -4.07
N GLN A 146 10.65 -22.89 -5.01
CA GLN A 146 11.94 -22.21 -4.86
C GLN A 146 11.75 -20.69 -4.74
N ALA A 147 10.92 -20.10 -5.60
CA ALA A 147 10.58 -18.68 -5.56
C ALA A 147 9.91 -18.31 -4.23
N ALA A 148 8.94 -19.10 -3.76
CA ALA A 148 8.27 -18.89 -2.48
C ALA A 148 9.25 -18.99 -1.29
N ALA A 149 10.13 -20.00 -1.28
CA ALA A 149 11.15 -20.16 -0.24
C ALA A 149 12.12 -18.97 -0.20
N LYS A 150 12.59 -18.51 -1.38
CA LYS A 150 13.44 -17.32 -1.49
C LYS A 150 12.70 -16.06 -1.03
N LEU A 151 11.44 -15.90 -1.44
CA LEU A 151 10.63 -14.72 -1.12
C LEU A 151 10.32 -14.62 0.37
N HIS A 152 10.16 -15.76 1.07
CA HIS A 152 9.94 -15.81 2.51
C HIS A 152 11.08 -15.16 3.31
N VAL A 153 12.32 -15.31 2.85
CA VAL A 153 13.53 -14.76 3.49
C VAL A 153 14.06 -13.50 2.81
N TYR A 154 13.44 -13.07 1.70
CA TYR A 154 13.89 -11.90 0.94
C TYR A 154 13.73 -10.62 1.76
N PRO A 155 14.70 -9.69 1.73
CA PRO A 155 14.67 -8.47 2.54
C PRO A 155 13.72 -7.41 1.95
N LEU A 156 12.42 -7.69 1.97
CA LEU A 156 11.35 -6.79 1.51
C LEU A 156 11.27 -5.50 2.34
N ASP A 157 11.85 -5.49 3.54
CA ASP A 157 11.91 -4.36 4.45
C ASP A 157 13.00 -3.34 4.08
N ARG A 158 14.09 -3.75 3.42
CA ARG A 158 15.34 -2.96 3.32
C ARG A 158 15.54 -2.13 2.06
N MET A 159 14.64 -2.19 1.07
CA MET A 159 14.79 -1.38 -0.13
C MET A 159 13.95 -0.09 -0.05
N HIS A 160 14.65 1.00 0.29
CA HIS A 160 14.38 2.40 -0.04
C HIS A 160 15.71 3.18 -0.01
#